data_AF-A0A383B9M3-F1
#
_entry.id   AF-A0A383B9M3-F1
#
_cell.length_a   1.000
_cell.length_b   1.000
_cell.length_c   1.000
_cell.angle_alpha   90.00
_cell.angle_beta   90.00
_cell.angle_gamma   90.00
#
_symmetry.space_group_name_H-M   'P 1'
#
loop_
_entity.id
_entity.type
_entity.pdbx_description
1 polymer ?
#
loop_
_entity_poly.entity_id
_entity_poly.type
_entity_poly.pdbx_seq_one_letter_code
_entity_poly.pdbx_strand_id
1 'polypeptide(L)'
;MFNKNIYYILFVLLGLIYAQDPPLGFEYNQGTEQGFYFFQNITIDGQPLDDDDWIGAFKKYDESQDGECTNDEINFDETLGGMCSSSNEGFICTPGFPGCAPEDCPPEIDVDNDDQLSVCACPDLNNDGLLASQNLDLCVGSRRYGDCLNARNCDVPIMGYDGYCYSGGYILPGEYPYFKIYDNTENAYY
;
A
#
# COMPACT_ATOMS: atom_id res chain seq x y z
N MET A 1 -30.62 -31.71 -25.36
CA MET A 1 -30.05 -30.35 -25.53
C MET A 1 -29.68 -29.84 -24.14
N PHE A 2 -28.39 -29.86 -23.80
CA PHE A 2 -27.91 -29.31 -22.54
C PHE A 2 -28.14 -27.79 -22.53
N ASN A 3 -28.68 -27.29 -21.43
CA ASN A 3 -29.19 -25.92 -21.31
C ASN A 3 -28.00 -24.93 -21.27
N LYS A 4 -27.91 -23.99 -22.22
CA LYS A 4 -26.82 -23.00 -22.30
C LYS A 4 -26.59 -22.25 -20.98
N ASN A 5 -27.63 -22.08 -20.18
CA ASN A 5 -27.58 -21.39 -18.89
C ASN A 5 -26.81 -22.19 -17.81
N ILE A 6 -26.77 -23.53 -17.91
CA ILE A 6 -25.99 -24.37 -16.98
C ILE A 6 -24.49 -24.19 -17.24
N TYR A 7 -24.08 -24.00 -18.50
CA TYR A 7 -22.69 -23.72 -18.83
C TYR A 7 -22.23 -22.36 -18.28
N TYR A 8 -23.04 -21.31 -18.36
CA TYR A 8 -22.69 -20.01 -17.76
C TYR A 8 -22.56 -20.08 -16.24
N ILE A 9 -23.45 -20.81 -15.56
CA ILE A 9 -23.36 -21.02 -14.11
C ILE A 9 -22.12 -21.85 -13.77
N LEU A 10 -21.80 -22.92 -14.52
CA LEU A 10 -20.57 -23.68 -14.34
C LEU A 10 -19.31 -22.85 -14.64
N PHE A 11 -19.35 -21.93 -15.60
CA PHE A 11 -18.21 -21.08 -15.98
C PHE A 11 -17.96 -19.98 -14.94
N VAL A 12 -19.02 -19.42 -14.34
CA VAL A 12 -18.93 -18.49 -13.21
C VAL A 12 -18.49 -19.21 -11.93
N LEU A 13 -19.00 -20.42 -11.67
CA LEU A 13 -18.55 -21.25 -10.54
C LEU A 13 -17.12 -21.76 -10.72
N LEU A 14 -16.67 -22.10 -11.93
CA LEU A 14 -15.26 -22.45 -12.21
C LEU A 14 -14.32 -21.25 -12.14
N GLY A 15 -14.80 -20.04 -12.48
CA GLY A 15 -14.01 -18.81 -12.42
C GLY A 15 -13.74 -18.31 -11.00
N LEU A 16 -14.57 -18.70 -10.02
CA LEU A 16 -14.42 -18.34 -8.61
C LEU A 16 -13.51 -19.28 -7.81
N ILE A 17 -12.98 -20.36 -8.41
CA ILE A 17 -12.16 -21.38 -7.71
C ILE A 17 -10.65 -21.11 -7.81
N TYR A 18 -10.22 -20.04 -8.49
CA TYR A 18 -8.78 -19.81 -8.77
C TYR A 18 -8.23 -18.48 -8.26
N ALA A 19 -9.01 -17.67 -7.55
CA ALA A 19 -8.45 -16.57 -6.79
C ALA A 19 -8.07 -17.12 -5.40
N GLN A 20 -6.78 -17.41 -5.19
CA GLN A 20 -6.28 -17.57 -3.83
C GLN A 20 -6.19 -16.17 -3.20
N ASP A 21 -6.71 -16.05 -1.98
CA ASP A 21 -6.47 -14.86 -1.18
C ASP A 21 -4.96 -14.75 -0.89
N PRO A 22 -4.38 -13.53 -0.91
CA PRO A 22 -3.00 -13.33 -0.52
C PRO A 22 -2.76 -13.85 0.91
N PRO A 23 -1.54 -14.33 1.23
CA PRO A 23 -1.20 -14.72 2.59
C PRO A 23 -1.25 -13.50 3.51
N LEU A 24 -1.40 -13.75 4.81
CA LEU A 24 -1.47 -12.69 5.82
C LEU A 24 -0.26 -11.75 5.74
N GLY A 25 -0.52 -10.45 5.66
CA GLY A 25 0.50 -9.43 5.54
C GLY A 25 0.97 -9.17 4.10
N PHE A 26 0.37 -9.81 3.09
CA PHE A 26 0.62 -9.53 1.67
C PHE A 26 -0.54 -8.72 1.04
N GLU A 27 -1.53 -8.32 1.84
CA GLU A 27 -2.61 -7.44 1.42
C GLU A 27 -2.10 -6.00 1.24
N TYR A 28 -2.61 -5.32 0.20
CA TYR A 28 -2.34 -3.92 -0.07
C TYR A 28 -3.51 -3.32 -0.87
N ASN A 29 -3.66 -2.00 -0.80
CA ASN A 29 -4.62 -1.25 -1.59
C ASN A 29 -4.01 -0.91 -2.95
N GLN A 30 -4.73 -1.13 -4.03
CA GLN A 30 -4.28 -0.67 -5.35
C GLN A 30 -4.59 0.82 -5.52
N GLY A 31 -3.57 1.59 -5.93
CA GLY A 31 -3.65 3.02 -6.17
C GLY A 31 -3.45 3.39 -7.64
N THR A 32 -3.46 4.69 -7.90
CA THR A 32 -3.19 5.22 -9.26
C THR A 32 -1.71 5.39 -9.55
N GLU A 33 -0.90 5.61 -8.52
CA GLU A 33 0.56 5.63 -8.60
C GLU A 33 1.10 4.20 -8.41
N GLN A 34 1.67 3.63 -9.48
CA GLN A 34 2.18 2.26 -9.45
C GLN A 34 3.40 2.07 -10.37
N GLY A 35 4.26 1.14 -9.97
CA GLY A 35 5.40 0.64 -10.74
C GLY A 35 5.46 -0.89 -10.72
N PHE A 36 6.40 -1.45 -11.50
CA PHE A 36 6.57 -2.90 -11.61
C PHE A 36 8.04 -3.27 -11.59
N TYR A 37 8.38 -4.28 -10.78
CA TYR A 37 9.67 -4.95 -10.84
C TYR A 37 9.52 -6.27 -11.60
N PHE A 38 10.43 -6.53 -12.55
CA PHE A 38 10.38 -7.71 -13.39
C PHE A 38 11.50 -8.67 -13.01
N PHE A 39 11.13 -9.83 -12.49
CA PHE A 39 12.05 -10.88 -12.10
C PHE A 39 12.13 -11.95 -13.19
N GLN A 40 13.35 -12.29 -13.61
CA GLN A 40 13.58 -13.35 -14.60
C GLN A 40 13.52 -14.74 -13.97
N ASN A 41 14.03 -14.86 -12.75
CA ASN A 41 14.01 -16.08 -11.97
C ASN A 41 13.92 -15.73 -10.49
N ILE A 42 13.14 -16.50 -9.75
CA ILE A 42 12.94 -16.36 -8.32
C ILE A 42 13.12 -17.77 -7.75
N THR A 43 13.96 -17.91 -6.72
CA THR A 43 14.31 -19.22 -6.18
C THR A 43 14.53 -19.16 -4.69
N ILE A 44 14.12 -20.22 -3.98
CA ILE A 44 14.51 -20.51 -2.59
C ILE A 44 15.57 -21.61 -2.66
N ASP A 45 16.77 -21.36 -2.12
CA ASP A 45 17.90 -22.30 -2.14
C ASP A 45 18.22 -22.89 -3.55
N GLY A 46 17.99 -22.09 -4.60
CA GLY A 46 18.22 -22.47 -5.99
C GLY A 46 17.13 -23.35 -6.61
N GLN A 47 16.06 -23.68 -5.88
CA GLN A 47 14.85 -24.29 -6.44
C GLN A 47 13.86 -23.22 -6.88
N PRO A 48 13.18 -23.39 -8.02
CA PRO A 48 12.10 -22.48 -8.41
C PRO A 48 10.95 -22.56 -7.39
N LEU A 49 10.20 -21.47 -7.29
CA LEU A 49 9.00 -21.40 -6.45
C LEU A 49 7.90 -22.32 -6.99
N ASP A 50 7.01 -22.74 -6.11
CA ASP A 50 5.78 -23.43 -6.45
C ASP A 50 4.68 -22.44 -6.87
N ASP A 51 3.69 -22.92 -7.62
CA ASP A 51 2.62 -22.07 -8.20
C ASP A 51 1.83 -21.28 -7.14
N ASP A 52 1.79 -21.78 -5.91
CA ASP A 52 1.06 -21.17 -4.79
C ASP A 52 1.93 -20.25 -3.92
N ASP A 53 3.22 -20.11 -4.21
CA ASP A 53 4.11 -19.20 -3.49
C ASP A 53 3.82 -17.75 -3.89
N TRP A 54 4.19 -16.82 -3.00
CA TRP A 54 3.97 -15.40 -3.19
C TRP A 54 5.27 -14.61 -3.10
N ILE A 55 5.38 -13.58 -3.93
CA ILE A 55 6.38 -12.54 -3.79
C ILE A 55 5.66 -11.25 -3.39
N GLY A 56 6.11 -10.66 -2.29
CA GLY A 56 5.62 -9.39 -1.79
C GLY A 56 6.70 -8.33 -1.85
N ALA A 57 6.31 -7.11 -2.17
CA ALA A 57 7.10 -5.91 -2.05
C ALA A 57 6.69 -5.17 -0.79
N PHE A 58 7.67 -4.80 0.02
CA PHE A 58 7.47 -4.24 1.35
C PHE A 58 8.26 -2.95 1.51
N LYS A 59 7.73 -2.05 2.32
CA LYS A 59 8.43 -0.87 2.84
C LYS A 59 8.50 -0.98 4.37
N LYS A 60 9.65 -0.62 4.94
CA LYS A 60 9.76 -0.41 6.38
C LYS A 60 9.14 0.94 6.70
N TYR A 61 8.23 0.96 7.67
CA TYR A 61 7.56 2.18 8.09
C TYR A 61 7.58 2.31 9.62
N ASP A 62 7.76 3.54 10.08
CA ASP A 62 7.61 3.92 11.49
C ASP A 62 6.31 4.71 11.64
N GLU A 63 5.30 4.09 12.25
CA GLU A 63 4.00 4.75 12.50
C GLU A 63 4.12 5.93 13.46
N SER A 64 5.16 5.98 14.29
CA SER A 64 5.40 7.11 15.19
C SER A 64 6.07 8.30 14.50
N GLN A 65 6.52 8.14 13.24
CA GLN A 65 7.29 9.17 12.50
C GLN A 65 8.42 9.75 13.36
N ASP A 66 9.35 8.92 13.83
CA ASP A 66 10.43 9.31 14.74
C ASP A 66 9.95 9.94 16.08
N GLY A 67 8.68 9.72 16.44
CA GLY A 67 8.04 10.21 17.66
C GLY A 67 7.26 11.51 17.51
N GLU A 68 7.13 12.05 16.30
CA GLU A 68 6.31 13.23 16.00
C GLU A 68 4.82 12.90 16.09
N CYS A 69 4.41 11.74 15.59
CA CYS A 69 3.02 11.30 15.62
C CYS A 69 2.60 10.71 16.97
N THR A 70 1.46 11.18 17.48
CA THR A 70 0.82 10.67 18.70
C THR A 70 -0.51 9.98 18.43
N ASN A 71 -0.97 9.15 19.37
CA ASN A 71 -2.23 8.39 19.19
C ASN A 71 -3.49 9.27 19.02
N ASP A 72 -3.45 10.54 19.40
CA ASP A 72 -4.56 11.47 19.17
C ASP A 72 -4.60 11.99 17.71
N GLU A 73 -3.54 11.74 16.93
CA GLU A 73 -3.34 12.15 15.53
C GLU A 73 -3.50 10.99 14.53
N ILE A 74 -4.01 9.83 14.96
CA ILE A 74 -4.22 8.68 14.05
C ILE A 74 -5.04 9.11 12.82
N ASN A 75 -4.47 8.90 11.64
CA ASN A 75 -5.03 9.25 10.33
C ASN A 75 -5.42 10.74 10.22
N PHE A 76 -4.66 11.63 10.85
CA PHE A 76 -4.95 13.06 10.82
C PHE A 76 -4.82 13.64 9.40
N ASP A 77 -5.82 14.45 9.02
CA ASP A 77 -5.89 15.14 7.73
C ASP A 77 -5.42 16.59 7.88
N GLU A 78 -4.19 16.85 7.50
CA GLU A 78 -3.56 18.16 7.59
C GLU A 78 -4.03 19.12 6.49
N THR A 79 -4.64 18.57 5.44
CA THR A 79 -5.25 19.37 4.37
C THR A 79 -6.57 20.01 4.81
N LEU A 80 -7.11 19.62 5.98
CA LEU A 80 -8.40 20.04 6.51
C LEU A 80 -9.53 19.87 5.47
N GLY A 81 -9.60 18.71 4.80
CA GLY A 81 -10.56 18.45 3.73
C GLY A 81 -10.22 19.15 2.41
N GLY A 82 -8.93 19.39 2.15
CA GLY A 82 -8.41 20.01 0.94
C GLY A 82 -8.39 21.54 0.93
N MET A 83 -8.68 22.19 2.06
CA MET A 83 -8.60 23.66 2.16
C MET A 83 -7.19 24.17 2.47
N CYS A 84 -6.28 23.33 2.98
CA CYS A 84 -4.87 23.67 3.24
C CYS A 84 -3.95 22.97 2.23
N SER A 85 -2.83 23.62 1.87
CA SER A 85 -1.74 23.01 1.10
C SER A 85 -0.38 23.59 1.50
N SER A 86 0.69 22.82 1.34
CA SER A 86 2.07 23.31 1.57
C SER A 86 2.63 24.03 0.33
N SER A 87 3.46 25.04 0.57
CA SER A 87 4.15 25.79 -0.48
C SER A 87 5.49 26.34 0.01
N ASN A 88 6.32 26.86 -0.90
CA ASN A 88 7.58 27.52 -0.55
C ASN A 88 7.39 28.78 0.33
N GLU A 89 6.18 29.34 0.41
CA GLU A 89 5.84 30.50 1.24
C GLU A 89 5.22 30.08 2.59
N GLY A 90 5.17 28.79 2.88
CA GLY A 90 4.51 28.18 4.04
C GLY A 90 3.18 27.52 3.67
N PHE A 91 2.35 27.28 4.68
CA PHE A 91 1.03 26.69 4.52
C PHE A 91 0.03 27.73 4.00
N ILE A 92 -0.67 27.37 2.92
CA ILE A 92 -1.59 28.26 2.22
C ILE A 92 -3.00 27.67 2.23
N CYS A 93 -3.95 28.58 2.44
CA CYS A 93 -5.37 28.30 2.39
C CYS A 93 -5.89 28.47 0.96
N THR A 94 -6.57 27.45 0.43
CA THR A 94 -7.10 27.40 -0.94
C THR A 94 -8.32 28.32 -1.09
N PRO A 95 -8.22 29.44 -1.83
CA PRO A 95 -9.32 30.37 -1.97
C PRO A 95 -10.51 29.72 -2.69
N GLY A 96 -11.73 29.92 -2.15
CA GLY A 96 -12.97 29.42 -2.74
C GLY A 96 -13.61 28.24 -1.99
N PHE A 97 -12.92 27.66 -1.00
CA PHE A 97 -13.56 26.75 -0.05
C PHE A 97 -14.51 27.51 0.90
N PRO A 98 -15.74 27.01 1.14
CA PRO A 98 -16.66 27.62 2.10
C PRO A 98 -16.04 27.63 3.51
N GLY A 99 -15.93 28.80 4.12
CA GLY A 99 -15.37 28.94 5.47
C GLY A 99 -13.84 29.02 5.53
N CYS A 100 -13.16 29.10 4.39
CA CYS A 100 -11.70 29.25 4.35
C CYS A 100 -11.26 30.65 4.81
N ALA A 101 -10.59 30.72 5.96
CA ALA A 101 -9.88 31.90 6.43
C ALA A 101 -8.35 31.63 6.44
N PRO A 102 -7.49 32.58 6.01
CA PRO A 102 -6.04 32.36 5.96
C PRO A 102 -5.41 31.90 7.30
N GLU A 103 -6.02 32.28 8.42
CA GLU A 103 -5.63 31.87 9.76
C GLU A 103 -5.89 30.38 10.09
N ASP A 104 -6.71 29.69 9.29
CA ASP A 104 -7.04 28.26 9.47
C ASP A 104 -5.94 27.32 8.95
N CYS A 105 -4.91 27.86 8.30
CA CYS A 105 -3.75 27.12 7.79
C CYS A 105 -2.46 27.40 8.60
N PRO A 106 -2.45 27.26 9.94
CA PRO A 106 -1.29 27.59 10.74
C PRO A 106 -0.24 26.45 10.67
N PRO A 107 1.04 26.71 11.00
CA PRO A 107 2.09 25.69 10.93
C PRO A 107 1.88 24.43 11.76
N GLU A 108 1.10 24.53 12.84
CA GLU A 108 0.83 23.42 13.75
C GLU A 108 -0.08 22.33 13.15
N ILE A 109 -0.56 22.48 11.91
CA ILE A 109 -1.31 21.44 11.22
C ILE A 109 -0.41 20.38 10.59
N ASP A 110 0.87 20.69 10.38
CA ASP A 110 1.92 19.73 9.97
C ASP A 110 2.34 18.96 11.23
N VAL A 111 1.74 17.79 11.44
CA VAL A 111 1.86 17.01 12.68
C VAL A 111 2.98 15.99 12.62
N ASP A 112 3.36 15.54 11.42
CA ASP A 112 4.50 14.63 11.22
C ASP A 112 5.82 15.37 10.90
N ASN A 113 5.76 16.70 10.77
CA ASN A 113 6.89 17.60 10.54
C ASN A 113 7.66 17.27 9.24
N ASP A 114 6.96 16.85 8.18
CA ASP A 114 7.55 16.52 6.88
C ASP A 114 7.57 17.68 5.87
N ASP A 115 7.17 18.89 6.31
CA ASP A 115 7.01 20.12 5.52
C ASP A 115 6.00 19.98 4.35
N GLN A 116 5.19 18.92 4.33
CA GLN A 116 4.11 18.67 3.38
C GLN A 116 2.79 18.57 4.14
N LEU A 117 1.68 18.80 3.44
CA LEU A 117 0.36 18.55 4.01
C LEU A 117 -0.24 17.37 3.30
N SER A 118 -0.55 16.33 4.06
CA SER A 118 -1.15 15.11 3.55
C SER A 118 -2.54 14.91 4.15
N VAL A 119 -3.36 14.11 3.46
CA VAL A 119 -4.68 13.73 3.98
C VAL A 119 -4.60 12.67 5.08
N CYS A 120 -3.38 12.28 5.48
CA CYS A 120 -3.10 11.12 6.34
C CYS A 120 -1.65 11.12 6.82
N ALA A 121 -1.28 12.09 7.65
CA ALA A 121 0.11 12.32 8.08
C ALA A 121 0.63 11.22 9.01
N CYS A 122 -0.22 10.82 9.94
CA CYS A 122 0.08 9.81 10.96
C CYS A 122 -0.77 8.55 10.76
N PRO A 123 -0.53 7.74 9.71
CA PRO A 123 -1.38 6.60 9.39
C PRO A 123 -1.20 5.44 10.38
N ASP A 124 -2.31 4.88 10.86
CA ASP A 124 -2.34 3.57 11.53
C ASP A 124 -2.43 2.48 10.46
N LEU A 125 -1.29 1.88 10.12
CA LEU A 125 -1.15 1.01 8.96
C LEU A 125 -1.46 -0.45 9.30
N ASN A 126 -1.20 -0.86 10.54
CA ASN A 126 -1.50 -2.20 11.00
C ASN A 126 -2.94 -2.31 11.59
N ASN A 127 -3.64 -1.19 11.76
CA ASN A 127 -5.00 -1.06 12.31
C ASN A 127 -5.15 -1.59 13.74
N ASP A 128 -4.10 -1.48 14.57
CA ASP A 128 -4.14 -1.87 15.98
C ASP A 128 -4.60 -0.73 16.91
N GLY A 129 -4.81 0.47 16.35
CA GLY A 129 -5.21 1.66 17.08
C GLY A 129 -4.08 2.35 17.83
N LEU A 130 -2.81 2.08 17.48
CA LEU A 130 -1.61 2.66 18.08
C LEU A 130 -0.59 3.07 17.02
N LEU A 131 -0.01 4.25 17.19
CA LEU A 131 1.16 4.70 16.41
C LEU A 131 2.45 4.30 17.12
N ALA A 132 2.70 2.99 17.17
CA ALA A 132 3.79 2.42 17.98
C ALA A 132 4.75 1.50 17.19
N SER A 133 4.42 1.13 15.95
CA SER A 133 5.28 0.25 15.16
C SER A 133 6.41 1.02 14.51
N GLN A 134 7.63 0.91 15.07
CA GLN A 134 8.82 1.59 14.52
C GLN A 134 9.48 0.88 13.34
N ASN A 135 9.00 -0.31 12.98
CA ASN A 135 9.62 -1.14 11.94
C ASN A 135 8.59 -2.05 11.27
N LEU A 136 7.40 -1.50 11.02
CA LEU A 136 6.31 -2.23 10.39
C LEU A 136 6.72 -2.66 8.99
N ASP A 137 6.34 -3.90 8.65
CA ASP A 137 6.47 -4.43 7.30
C ASP A 137 5.21 -4.15 6.51
N LEU A 138 5.13 -2.95 5.95
CA LEU A 138 3.99 -2.55 5.12
C LEU A 138 4.11 -3.21 3.75
N CYS A 139 3.17 -4.08 3.40
CA CYS A 139 3.05 -4.57 2.03
C CYS A 139 2.55 -3.44 1.14
N VAL A 140 3.32 -3.16 0.09
CA VAL A 140 2.99 -2.14 -0.92
C VAL A 140 2.72 -2.79 -2.28
N GLY A 141 2.64 -4.12 -2.32
CA GLY A 141 2.41 -4.86 -3.55
C GLY A 141 2.74 -6.34 -3.40
N SER A 142 2.03 -7.20 -4.12
CA SER A 142 2.28 -8.64 -4.08
C SER A 142 1.81 -9.33 -5.37
N ARG A 143 2.40 -10.50 -5.63
CA ARG A 143 2.12 -11.34 -6.80
C ARG A 143 2.26 -12.81 -6.42
N ARG A 144 1.26 -13.62 -6.75
CA ARG A 144 1.33 -15.08 -6.70
C ARG A 144 2.20 -15.59 -7.86
N TYR A 145 3.15 -16.47 -7.57
CA TYR A 145 4.12 -16.95 -8.56
C TYR A 145 3.45 -17.75 -9.70
N GLY A 146 2.38 -18.51 -9.40
CA GLY A 146 1.58 -19.22 -10.40
C GLY A 146 0.99 -18.31 -11.49
N ASP A 147 0.76 -17.03 -11.21
CA ASP A 147 0.24 -16.06 -12.19
C ASP A 147 1.33 -15.60 -13.17
N CYS A 148 2.60 -15.87 -12.87
CA CYS A 148 3.76 -15.50 -13.67
C CYS A 148 4.24 -16.61 -14.63
N LEU A 149 3.77 -17.86 -14.49
CA LEU A 149 4.35 -19.03 -15.19
C LEU A 149 4.32 -18.94 -16.72
N ASN A 150 3.34 -18.21 -17.28
CA ASN A 150 3.20 -18.02 -18.72
C ASN A 150 3.78 -16.67 -19.20
N ALA A 151 4.30 -15.86 -18.29
CA ALA A 151 4.93 -14.58 -18.59
C ALA A 151 6.43 -14.77 -18.86
N ARG A 152 7.02 -13.83 -19.60
CA ARG A 152 8.47 -13.84 -19.85
C ARG A 152 9.27 -13.59 -18.58
N ASN A 153 8.75 -12.71 -17.72
CA ASN A 153 9.29 -12.34 -16.42
C ASN A 153 8.09 -12.27 -15.47
N CYS A 154 8.32 -12.53 -14.19
CA CYS A 154 7.30 -12.29 -13.17
C CYS A 154 7.31 -10.81 -12.79
N ASP A 155 6.20 -10.10 -13.04
CA ASP A 155 6.03 -8.70 -12.67
C ASP A 155 5.43 -8.60 -11.26
N VAL A 156 6.13 -7.95 -10.34
CA VAL A 156 5.60 -7.64 -9.01
C VAL A 156 5.16 -6.18 -9.03
N PRO A 157 3.85 -5.90 -8.83
CA PRO A 157 3.35 -4.54 -8.76
C PRO A 157 3.80 -3.92 -7.45
N ILE A 158 4.07 -2.61 -7.47
CA ILE A 158 4.37 -1.81 -6.29
C ILE A 158 3.56 -0.53 -6.38
N MET A 159 2.86 -0.20 -5.32
CA MET A 159 2.05 0.99 -5.19
C MET A 159 2.86 2.11 -4.55
N GLY A 160 2.67 3.32 -5.07
CA GLY A 160 3.16 4.56 -4.48
C GLY A 160 2.05 5.27 -3.70
N TYR A 161 2.45 6.29 -2.94
CA TYR A 161 1.50 7.22 -2.36
C TYR A 161 0.81 8.02 -3.47
N ASP A 162 -0.52 8.01 -3.50
CA ASP A 162 -1.33 8.66 -4.54
C ASP A 162 -2.19 9.82 -4.01
N GLY A 163 -1.87 10.34 -2.82
CA GLY A 163 -2.55 11.47 -2.21
C GLY A 163 -3.78 11.10 -1.38
N TYR A 164 -4.01 9.82 -1.12
CA TYR A 164 -5.13 9.32 -0.31
C TYR A 164 -4.66 8.53 0.91
N CYS A 165 -5.44 8.53 1.99
CA CYS A 165 -5.05 7.88 3.25
C CYS A 165 -4.83 6.36 3.12
N TYR A 166 -5.53 5.68 2.20
CA TYR A 166 -5.35 4.23 2.00
C TYR A 166 -3.97 3.85 1.45
N SER A 167 -3.26 4.80 0.84
CA SER A 167 -1.89 4.66 0.34
C SER A 167 -0.88 5.38 1.25
N GLY A 168 -1.32 5.88 2.42
CA GLY A 168 -0.45 6.44 3.44
C GLY A 168 0.69 5.47 3.77
N GLY A 169 1.92 5.98 3.84
CA GLY A 169 3.12 5.18 4.06
C GLY A 169 3.64 4.38 2.86
N TYR A 170 2.98 4.41 1.69
CA TYR A 170 3.45 3.74 0.48
C TYR A 170 4.72 4.40 -0.09
N ILE A 171 5.23 3.89 -1.20
CA ILE A 171 6.48 4.35 -1.81
C ILE A 171 6.37 5.82 -2.26
N LEU A 172 7.34 6.62 -1.86
CA LEU A 172 7.54 8.00 -2.29
C LEU A 172 8.62 8.10 -3.38
N PRO A 173 8.69 9.22 -4.13
CA PRO A 173 9.75 9.44 -5.11
C PRO A 173 11.16 9.29 -4.51
N GLY A 174 11.95 8.38 -5.07
CA GLY A 174 13.33 8.11 -4.61
C GLY A 174 13.46 6.98 -3.61
N GLU A 175 12.35 6.46 -3.08
CA GLU A 175 12.35 5.26 -2.25
C GLU A 175 12.29 3.98 -3.10
N TYR A 176 12.61 2.86 -2.46
CA TYR A 176 12.53 1.53 -3.08
C TYR A 176 12.00 0.52 -2.06
N PRO A 177 11.21 -0.47 -2.51
CA PRO A 177 10.78 -1.56 -1.66
C PRO A 177 11.92 -2.57 -1.46
N TYR A 178 11.73 -3.44 -0.49
CA TYR A 178 12.45 -4.71 -0.40
C TYR A 178 11.46 -5.86 -0.60
N PHE A 179 11.95 -7.05 -0.92
CA PHE A 179 11.09 -8.18 -1.30
C PHE A 179 11.15 -9.29 -0.25
N LYS A 180 10.02 -9.96 -0.04
CA LYS A 180 9.93 -11.21 0.73
C LYS A 180 9.24 -12.26 -0.12
N ILE A 181 9.58 -13.52 0.11
CA ILE A 181 8.90 -14.66 -0.48
C ILE A 181 8.12 -15.38 0.63
N TYR A 182 6.88 -15.73 0.36
CA TYR A 182 6.11 -16.65 1.18
C TYR A 182 6.01 -18.00 0.47
N ASP A 183 6.61 -19.02 1.08
CA ASP A 183 6.49 -20.42 0.66
C ASP A 183 5.20 -20.98 1.25
N ASN A 184 4.26 -21.30 0.38
CA ASN A 184 2.95 -21.79 0.80
C ASN A 184 2.99 -23.23 1.30
N THR A 185 3.94 -24.04 0.81
CA THR A 185 4.06 -25.45 1.21
C THR A 185 4.67 -25.59 2.60
N GLU A 186 5.64 -24.75 2.94
CA GLU A 186 6.32 -24.73 4.23
C GLU A 186 5.67 -23.76 5.24
N ASN A 187 4.78 -22.88 4.77
CA ASN A 187 4.18 -21.78 5.55
C ASN A 187 5.27 -20.93 6.22
N ALA A 188 6.24 -20.49 5.41
CA ALA A 188 7.46 -19.82 5.83
C ALA A 188 7.75 -18.57 4.98
N TYR A 189 8.46 -17.60 5.58
CA TYR A 189 8.87 -16.36 4.92
C TYR A 189 10.39 -16.31 4.73
N TYR A 190 10.84 -15.84 3.57
CA TYR A 190 12.25 -15.69 3.18
C TYR A 190 12.56 -14.27 2.72
#